data_AF-A0A669ERG9-F1
#
_entry.id   AF-A0A669ERG9-F1
#
_cell.length_a   1.000
_cell.length_b   1.000
_cell.length_c   1.000
_cell.angle_alpha   90.00
_cell.angle_beta   90.00
_cell.angle_gamma   90.00
#
_symmetry.space_group_name_H-M   'P 1'
#
loop_
_entity.id
_entity.type
_entity.pdbx_description
1 polymer ?
#
loop_
_entity_poly.entity_id
_entity_poly.type
_entity_poly.pdbx_seq_one_letter_code
_entity_poly.pdbx_strand_id
1 'polypeptide(L)'
;MFETFNIPGLYIAVQAVLALAASWTSRQVGQRTLTGVVIDSGDGVTHAIPVAEGYVIGSCIKHIPIAGRDITFFIQQLLRDREVGIPPEQSLETAKAVKERYCYICPDIVKEFTKYDSDPGKWIKQYRGVNAISKTAFHIDVGYERFLGPEIFFHPEFANPDFMQPISDVVDEVIQSCPIDVRRPLYKVIHEFQGHWWVGACRFVVND
;
A
#
# COMPACT_ATOMS: atom_id res chain seq x y z
N MET A 1 -18.08 14.30 -22.19
CA MET A 1 -18.21 12.89 -22.65
C MET A 1 -19.15 12.78 -23.84
N PHE A 2 -20.44 13.05 -23.69
CA PHE A 2 -21.40 12.92 -24.80
C PHE A 2 -21.20 13.93 -25.93
N GLU A 3 -21.05 15.23 -25.64
CA GLU A 3 -21.00 16.26 -26.68
C GLU A 3 -19.72 16.24 -27.52
N THR A 4 -18.56 15.99 -26.90
CA THR A 4 -17.27 15.99 -27.59
C THR A 4 -16.95 14.65 -28.24
N PHE A 5 -17.24 13.54 -27.55
CA PHE A 5 -16.84 12.20 -28.00
C PHE A 5 -18.00 11.40 -28.64
N ASN A 6 -19.21 11.98 -28.67
CA ASN A 6 -20.39 11.43 -29.32
C ASN A 6 -20.67 9.95 -28.96
N ILE A 7 -20.41 9.59 -27.70
CA ILE A 7 -20.55 8.20 -27.19
C ILE A 7 -22.04 7.82 -27.06
N PRO A 8 -22.42 6.55 -27.32
CA PRO A 8 -23.81 6.11 -27.27
C PRO A 8 -24.34 5.87 -25.85
N GLY A 9 -23.47 5.75 -24.85
CA GLY A 9 -23.84 5.53 -23.46
C GLY A 9 -22.66 5.75 -22.51
N LEU A 10 -22.95 6.12 -21.27
CA LEU A 10 -21.97 6.39 -20.22
C LEU A 10 -22.42 5.74 -18.91
N TYR A 11 -21.52 5.03 -18.26
CA TYR A 11 -21.69 4.53 -16.91
C TYR A 11 -20.51 4.98 -16.05
N ILE A 12 -20.79 5.68 -14.95
CA ILE A 12 -19.78 6.13 -13.99
C ILE A 12 -19.90 5.20 -12.78
N ALA A 13 -18.92 4.32 -12.65
CA ALA A 13 -18.86 3.35 -11.57
C ALA A 13 -18.09 3.88 -10.37
N VAL A 14 -18.46 3.42 -9.17
CA VAL A 14 -17.71 3.70 -7.94
C VAL A 14 -16.54 2.73 -7.83
N GLN A 15 -15.32 3.26 -7.64
CA GLN A 15 -14.08 2.48 -7.60
C GLN A 15 -14.12 1.36 -6.54
N ALA A 16 -14.61 1.65 -5.34
CA ALA A 16 -14.74 0.66 -4.26
C ALA A 16 -15.65 -0.53 -4.65
N VAL A 17 -16.78 -0.26 -5.31
CA VAL A 17 -17.70 -1.33 -5.73
C VAL A 17 -17.07 -2.19 -6.83
N LEU A 18 -16.33 -1.57 -7.76
CA LEU A 18 -15.57 -2.30 -8.78
C LEU A 18 -14.45 -3.15 -8.17
N ALA A 19 -13.78 -2.65 -7.13
CA ALA A 19 -12.75 -3.39 -6.40
C ALA A 19 -13.32 -4.67 -5.77
N LEU A 20 -14.49 -4.58 -5.12
CA LEU A 20 -15.20 -5.74 -4.58
C LEU A 20 -15.64 -6.70 -5.69
N ALA A 21 -16.12 -6.19 -6.82
CA ALA A 21 -16.50 -7.04 -7.95
C ALA A 21 -15.27 -7.77 -8.55
N ALA A 22 -14.11 -7.11 -8.62
CA ALA A 22 -12.87 -7.72 -9.09
C ALA A 22 -12.41 -8.85 -8.17
N SER A 23 -12.67 -8.74 -6.86
CA SER A 23 -12.30 -9.77 -5.88
C SER A 23 -13.06 -11.09 -6.07
N TRP A 24 -14.20 -11.10 -6.76
CA TRP A 24 -14.96 -12.31 -7.09
C TRP A 24 -14.20 -13.31 -7.96
N THR A 25 -13.13 -12.87 -8.61
CA THR A 25 -12.23 -13.74 -9.37
C THR A 25 -11.30 -14.56 -8.48
N SER A 26 -11.16 -14.19 -7.20
CA SER A 26 -10.32 -14.90 -6.24
C SER A 26 -10.93 -16.22 -5.81
N ARG A 27 -10.16 -17.31 -5.92
CA ARG A 27 -10.58 -18.69 -5.59
C ARG A 27 -11.05 -18.91 -4.16
N GLN A 28 -10.78 -17.97 -3.25
CA GLN A 28 -11.15 -18.08 -1.84
C GLN A 28 -12.53 -17.50 -1.52
N VAL A 29 -13.12 -16.73 -2.45
CA VAL A 29 -14.44 -16.13 -2.25
C VAL A 29 -15.50 -17.14 -2.72
N GLY A 30 -15.94 -18.01 -1.81
CA GLY A 30 -17.05 -18.94 -2.09
C GLY A 30 -18.39 -18.23 -2.29
N GLN A 31 -18.51 -16.99 -1.84
CA GLN A 31 -19.74 -16.19 -1.89
C GLN A 31 -19.47 -14.84 -2.54
N ARG A 32 -20.01 -14.62 -3.73
CA ARG A 32 -19.95 -13.32 -4.41
C ARG A 32 -20.81 -12.33 -3.63
N THR A 33 -20.16 -11.39 -2.96
CA THR A 33 -20.81 -10.35 -2.16
C THR A 33 -20.29 -8.98 -2.57
N LEU A 34 -21.17 -7.97 -2.53
CA LEU A 34 -20.80 -6.55 -2.66
C LEU A 34 -20.79 -5.87 -1.27
N THR A 35 -20.63 -6.65 -0.21
CA THR A 35 -20.47 -6.18 1.15
C THR A 35 -19.06 -6.48 1.62
N GLY A 36 -18.31 -5.44 1.99
CA GLY A 36 -16.93 -5.54 2.46
C GLY A 36 -16.31 -4.16 2.67
N VAL A 37 -15.14 -4.12 3.32
CA VAL A 37 -14.32 -2.91 3.41
C VAL A 37 -13.29 -2.93 2.30
N VAL A 38 -13.21 -1.83 1.56
CA VAL A 38 -12.20 -1.61 0.53
C VAL A 38 -11.14 -0.67 1.05
N ILE A 39 -9.89 -1.11 1.00
CA ILE A 39 -8.72 -0.27 1.23
C ILE A 39 -8.21 0.18 -0.13
N ASP A 40 -8.41 1.45 -0.45
CA ASP A 40 -7.94 2.08 -1.68
C ASP A 40 -6.67 2.89 -1.37
N SER A 41 -5.50 2.29 -1.63
CA SER A 41 -4.19 2.91 -1.40
C SER A 41 -3.61 3.43 -2.71
N GLY A 42 -3.72 4.74 -2.93
CA GLY A 42 -3.17 5.43 -4.09
C GLY A 42 -1.72 5.91 -3.91
N ASP A 43 -1.29 6.83 -4.78
CA ASP A 43 -0.02 7.54 -4.61
C ASP A 43 -0.11 8.64 -3.54
N GLY A 44 -1.25 9.32 -3.40
CA GLY A 44 -1.38 10.49 -2.54
C GLY A 44 -2.13 10.27 -1.22
N VAL A 45 -3.08 9.33 -1.17
CA VAL A 45 -3.90 9.07 0.02
C VAL A 45 -4.35 7.62 0.02
N THR A 46 -4.59 7.10 1.23
CA THR A 46 -5.22 5.79 1.41
C THR A 46 -6.60 5.98 2.05
N HIS A 47 -7.62 5.31 1.52
CA HIS A 47 -8.98 5.36 2.05
C HIS A 47 -9.44 3.98 2.51
N ALA A 48 -10.14 3.96 3.64
CA ALA A 48 -10.90 2.80 4.10
C ALA A 48 -12.39 3.05 3.86
N ILE A 49 -12.96 2.28 2.93
CA ILE A 49 -14.28 2.52 2.35
C ILE A 49 -15.18 1.31 2.65
N PRO A 50 -16.11 1.40 3.62
CA PRO A 50 -17.08 0.35 3.88
C PRO A 50 -18.18 0.36 2.80
N VAL A 51 -18.47 -0.82 2.25
CA VAL A 51 -19.53 -1.05 1.27
C VAL A 51 -20.48 -2.11 1.80
N ALA A 52 -21.78 -1.86 1.72
CA ALA A 52 -22.82 -2.83 2.03
C ALA A 52 -23.77 -2.96 0.85
N GLU A 53 -23.97 -4.19 0.36
CA GLU A 53 -24.89 -4.51 -0.73
C GLU A 53 -24.67 -3.67 -2.00
N GLY A 54 -23.42 -3.28 -2.27
CA GLY A 54 -23.06 -2.44 -3.41
C GLY A 54 -23.20 -0.93 -3.18
N TYR A 55 -23.62 -0.50 -1.99
CA TYR A 55 -23.69 0.89 -1.59
C TYR A 55 -22.56 1.25 -0.64
N VAL A 56 -21.89 2.37 -0.92
CA VAL A 56 -20.84 2.89 -0.05
C VAL A 56 -21.46 3.58 1.16
N ILE A 57 -21.02 3.22 2.37
CA ILE A 57 -21.43 3.88 3.61
C ILE A 57 -20.55 5.10 3.83
N GLY A 58 -20.89 6.20 3.13
CA GLY A 58 -20.08 7.42 3.07
C GLY A 58 -19.79 8.07 4.43
N SER A 59 -20.69 7.94 5.40
CA SER A 59 -20.53 8.49 6.76
C SER A 59 -19.41 7.82 7.57
N CYS A 60 -18.99 6.63 7.16
CA CYS A 60 -18.04 5.78 7.88
C CYS A 60 -16.66 5.74 7.20
N ILE A 61 -16.46 6.48 6.11
CA ILE A 61 -15.19 6.51 5.39
C ILE A 61 -14.12 7.21 6.25
N LYS A 62 -12.94 6.59 6.33
CA LYS A 62 -11.76 7.19 6.96
C LYS A 62 -10.64 7.35 5.94
N HIS A 63 -9.87 8.42 6.12
CA HIS A 63 -8.69 8.71 5.31
C HIS A 63 -7.44 8.50 6.17
N ILE A 64 -6.41 7.92 5.54
CA ILE A 64 -5.10 7.69 6.13
C ILE A 64 -4.13 8.59 5.35
N PRO A 65 -3.44 9.54 6.00
CA PRO A 65 -2.50 10.46 5.36
C PRO A 65 -1.14 9.77 5.10
N ILE A 66 -1.19 8.55 4.61
CA ILE A 66 -0.06 7.71 4.23
C ILE A 66 -0.45 7.01 2.93
N ALA A 67 0.42 7.11 1.93
CA ALA A 67 0.21 6.53 0.63
C ALA A 67 1.52 6.12 -0.04
N GLY A 68 1.44 5.70 -1.30
CA GLY A 68 2.61 5.27 -2.07
C GLY A 68 3.73 6.31 -2.16
N ARG A 69 3.40 7.60 -2.13
CA ARG A 69 4.36 8.70 -2.15
C ARG A 69 5.14 8.80 -0.83
N ASP A 70 4.46 8.69 0.30
CA ASP A 70 5.09 8.78 1.62
C ASP A 70 6.08 7.63 1.83
N ILE A 71 5.71 6.42 1.40
CA ILE A 71 6.63 5.27 1.39
C ILE A 71 7.86 5.57 0.52
N THR A 72 7.66 6.18 -0.65
CA THR A 72 8.76 6.48 -1.57
C THR A 72 9.71 7.51 -0.96
N PHE A 73 9.17 8.54 -0.31
CA PHE A 73 9.99 9.54 0.38
C PHE A 73 10.72 8.97 1.59
N PHE A 74 10.07 8.10 2.35
CA PHE A 74 10.69 7.43 3.49
C PHE A 74 11.85 6.53 3.04
N ILE A 75 11.65 5.70 2.01
CA ILE A 75 12.73 4.89 1.41
C ILE A 75 13.84 5.79 0.86
N GLN A 76 13.49 6.91 0.22
CA GLN A 76 14.47 7.85 -0.29
C GLN A 76 15.35 8.43 0.81
N GLN A 77 14.77 8.76 1.97
CA GLN A 77 15.51 9.25 3.13
C GLN A 77 16.47 8.18 3.66
N LEU A 78 16.01 6.95 3.84
CA LEU A 78 16.85 5.83 4.27
C LEU A 78 18.02 5.56 3.33
N LEU A 79 17.78 5.64 2.00
CA LEU A 79 18.82 5.47 1.00
C LEU A 79 19.84 6.62 1.02
N ARG A 80 19.41 7.86 1.27
CA ARG A 80 20.31 9.02 1.36
C ARG A 80 21.22 8.97 2.59
N ASP A 81 20.72 8.43 3.70
CA ASP A 81 21.47 8.35 4.95
C ASP A 81 22.55 7.25 4.91
N ARG A 82 22.35 6.20 4.10
CA ARG A 82 23.26 5.04 4.03
C ARG A 82 24.11 4.98 2.76
N GLU A 83 23.53 5.21 1.59
CA GLU A 83 24.16 4.93 0.30
C GLU A 83 24.80 6.18 -0.30
N VAL A 84 25.99 6.01 -0.88
CA VAL A 84 26.72 7.07 -1.59
C VAL A 84 26.75 6.74 -3.08
N GLY A 85 26.54 7.73 -3.95
CA GLY A 85 26.62 7.56 -5.41
C GLY A 85 25.29 7.52 -6.15
N ILE A 86 24.16 7.66 -5.44
CA ILE A 86 22.86 7.90 -6.07
C ILE A 86 22.85 9.33 -6.61
N PRO A 87 22.60 9.54 -7.93
CA PRO A 87 22.47 10.89 -8.48
C PRO A 87 21.27 11.61 -7.84
N PRO A 88 21.41 12.84 -7.33
CA PRO A 88 20.33 13.57 -6.67
C PRO A 88 19.06 13.68 -7.53
N GLU A 89 19.24 13.85 -8.84
CA GLU A 89 18.16 13.94 -9.83
C GLU A 89 17.41 12.62 -10.05
N GLN A 90 18.03 11.46 -9.77
CA GLN A 90 17.43 10.13 -9.90
C GLN A 90 17.11 9.48 -8.55
N SER A 91 17.27 10.21 -7.46
CA SER A 91 17.05 9.70 -6.10
C SER A 91 15.60 9.20 -5.90
N LEU A 92 14.61 9.93 -6.41
CA LEU A 92 13.19 9.54 -6.33
C LEU A 92 12.89 8.31 -7.20
N GLU A 93 13.42 8.27 -8.43
CA GLU A 93 13.26 7.14 -9.36
C GLU A 93 13.83 5.86 -8.77
N THR A 94 15.01 5.95 -8.16
CA THR A 94 15.68 4.84 -7.49
C THR A 94 14.86 4.35 -6.31
N ALA A 95 14.38 5.24 -5.43
CA ALA A 95 13.53 4.87 -4.31
C ALA A 95 12.22 4.20 -4.75
N LYS A 96 11.59 4.72 -5.81
CA LYS A 96 10.41 4.11 -6.44
C LYS A 96 10.69 2.71 -6.98
N ALA A 97 11.80 2.53 -7.68
CA ALA A 97 12.21 1.22 -8.19
C ALA A 97 12.53 0.24 -7.05
N VAL A 98 13.11 0.73 -5.94
CA VAL A 98 13.37 -0.06 -4.75
C VAL A 98 12.06 -0.53 -4.12
N LYS A 99 11.12 0.40 -3.94
CA LYS A 99 9.77 0.15 -3.42
C LYS A 99 9.05 -0.95 -4.21
N GLU A 100 8.97 -0.79 -5.53
CA GLU A 100 8.18 -1.70 -6.37
C GLU A 100 8.81 -3.09 -6.56
N ARG A 101 10.14 -3.22 -6.42
CA ARG A 101 10.86 -4.47 -6.74
C ARG A 101 11.32 -5.26 -5.53
N TYR A 102 11.60 -4.60 -4.40
CA TYR A 102 12.29 -5.25 -3.28
C TYR A 102 11.54 -5.16 -1.95
N CYS A 103 10.57 -4.26 -1.81
CA CYS A 103 9.85 -4.08 -0.56
C CYS A 103 8.81 -5.17 -0.31
N TYR A 104 8.58 -5.46 0.96
CA TYR A 104 7.62 -6.45 1.45
C TYR A 104 7.24 -6.14 2.89
N ILE A 105 6.07 -6.61 3.34
CA ILE A 105 5.69 -6.52 4.76
C ILE A 105 6.30 -7.69 5.53
N CYS A 106 6.85 -7.38 6.69
CA CYS A 106 7.33 -8.36 7.65
C CYS A 106 6.33 -8.54 8.81
N PRO A 107 6.24 -9.74 9.42
CA PRO A 107 5.35 -9.96 10.57
C PRO A 107 5.94 -9.43 11.89
N ASP A 108 7.26 -9.28 11.98
CA ASP A 108 7.96 -8.85 13.19
C ASP A 108 9.26 -8.14 12.80
N ILE A 109 9.30 -6.84 13.05
CA ILE A 109 10.41 -5.96 12.68
C ILE A 109 11.72 -6.38 13.37
N VAL A 110 11.67 -6.74 14.66
CA VAL A 110 12.86 -7.04 15.47
C VAL A 110 13.53 -8.33 15.00
N LYS A 111 12.71 -9.33 14.68
CA LYS A 111 13.21 -10.59 14.09
C LYS A 111 13.80 -10.35 12.70
N GLU A 112 13.18 -9.47 11.91
CA GLU A 112 13.66 -9.15 10.57
C GLU A 112 15.01 -8.41 10.63
N PHE A 113 15.20 -7.47 11.56
CA PHE A 113 16.51 -6.86 11.82
C PHE A 113 17.57 -7.90 12.17
N THR A 114 17.28 -8.76 13.15
CA THR A 114 18.22 -9.81 13.59
C THR A 114 18.66 -10.71 12.43
N LYS A 115 17.73 -11.00 11.52
CA LYS A 115 17.97 -11.84 10.34
C LYS A 115 18.86 -11.16 9.29
N TYR A 116 18.72 -9.86 9.09
CA TYR A 116 19.60 -9.09 8.22
C TYR A 116 21.00 -8.96 8.83
N ASP A 117 21.10 -8.76 10.14
CA ASP A 117 22.38 -8.64 10.86
C ASP A 117 23.13 -9.99 10.91
N SER A 118 22.40 -11.10 11.02
CA SER A 118 22.98 -12.45 11.09
C SER A 118 23.52 -12.95 9.76
N ASP A 119 22.86 -12.62 8.63
CA ASP A 119 23.28 -13.08 7.30
C ASP A 119 23.10 -11.97 6.23
N PRO A 120 23.95 -10.93 6.25
CA PRO A 120 23.82 -9.80 5.35
C PRO A 120 23.91 -10.20 3.87
N GLY A 121 24.79 -11.15 3.53
CA GLY A 121 25.05 -11.57 2.15
C GLY A 121 23.85 -12.23 1.46
N LYS A 122 22.92 -12.80 2.23
CA LYS A 122 21.70 -13.42 1.70
C LYS A 122 20.56 -12.40 1.55
N TRP A 123 20.42 -11.48 2.50
CA TRP A 123 19.27 -10.59 2.62
C TRP A 123 19.45 -9.23 1.95
N ILE A 124 20.67 -8.68 1.96
CA ILE A 124 20.99 -7.45 1.24
C ILE A 124 20.96 -7.75 -0.27
N LYS A 125 20.23 -6.91 -1.01
CA LYS A 125 20.15 -6.98 -2.48
C LYS A 125 20.92 -5.84 -3.09
N GLN A 126 21.25 -5.99 -4.37
CA GLN A 126 21.99 -4.99 -5.12
C GLN A 126 21.08 -4.42 -6.19
N TYR A 127 20.82 -3.12 -6.16
CA TYR A 127 20.15 -2.43 -7.24
C TYR A 127 21.17 -1.76 -8.14
N ARG A 128 21.00 -1.95 -9.46
CA ARG A 128 21.84 -1.33 -10.48
C ARG A 128 21.01 -0.30 -11.24
N GLY A 129 21.45 0.95 -11.17
CA GLY A 129 20.92 2.04 -11.98
C GLY A 129 21.95 2.49 -13.04
N VAL A 130 21.49 3.26 -14.02
CA VAL A 130 22.36 3.96 -14.97
C VAL A 130 22.10 5.44 -14.80
N ASN A 131 23.19 6.20 -14.57
CA ASN A 131 23.09 7.64 -14.45
C ASN A 131 22.62 8.24 -15.79
N ALA A 132 21.55 9.03 -15.75
CA ALA A 132 20.95 9.61 -16.94
C ALA A 132 21.91 10.56 -17.69
N ILE A 133 22.77 11.27 -16.95
CA ILE A 133 23.71 12.29 -17.44
C ILE A 133 25.03 11.65 -17.85
N SER A 134 25.73 10.99 -16.92
CA SER A 134 27.08 10.45 -17.18
C SER A 134 27.07 9.12 -17.94
N LYS A 135 25.90 8.47 -18.08
CA LYS A 135 25.73 7.12 -18.64
C LYS A 135 26.55 6.03 -17.94
N THR A 136 27.13 6.33 -16.78
CA THR A 136 27.83 5.35 -15.96
C THR A 136 26.83 4.57 -15.11
N ALA A 137 27.09 3.27 -14.92
CA ALA A 137 26.30 2.48 -13.99
C ALA A 137 26.64 2.89 -12.54
N PHE A 138 25.61 2.92 -11.69
CA PHE A 138 25.77 3.00 -10.24
C PHE A 138 25.11 1.79 -9.59
N HIS A 139 25.63 1.42 -8.43
CA HIS A 139 25.17 0.28 -7.66
C HIS A 139 24.86 0.76 -6.26
N ILE A 140 23.77 0.25 -5.69
CA ILE A 140 23.40 0.51 -4.30
C ILE A 140 23.01 -0.79 -3.62
N ASP A 141 23.31 -0.84 -2.33
CA ASP A 141 22.86 -1.91 -1.47
C ASP A 141 21.41 -1.60 -1.06
N VAL A 142 20.57 -2.61 -1.08
CA VAL A 142 19.15 -2.55 -0.71
C VAL A 142 18.91 -3.45 0.49
N GLY A 143 18.68 -2.83 1.64
CA GLY A 143 18.72 -3.45 2.96
C GLY A 143 17.40 -3.36 3.73
N TYR A 144 17.43 -2.64 4.84
CA TYR A 144 16.32 -2.53 5.80
C TYR A 144 15.08 -1.80 5.25
N GLU A 145 15.26 -0.87 4.31
CA GLU A 145 14.19 -0.13 3.62
C GLU A 145 13.19 -1.05 2.92
N ARG A 146 13.57 -2.31 2.66
CA ARG A 146 12.70 -3.33 2.08
C ARG A 146 11.49 -3.61 2.97
N PHE A 147 11.69 -3.75 4.28
CA PHE A 147 10.59 -4.00 5.21
C PHE A 147 10.16 -2.72 5.93
N LEU A 148 11.07 -1.78 6.18
CA LEU A 148 10.73 -0.50 6.83
C LEU A 148 9.83 0.39 5.96
N GLY A 149 9.97 0.33 4.63
CA GLY A 149 9.15 1.14 3.72
C GLY A 149 7.65 0.91 3.91
N PRO A 150 7.15 -0.33 3.74
CA PRO A 150 5.75 -0.66 3.97
C PRO A 150 5.29 -0.60 5.44
N GLU A 151 6.23 -0.68 6.39
CA GLU A 151 5.93 -0.69 7.82
C GLU A 151 5.23 0.60 8.30
N ILE A 152 5.42 1.71 7.59
CA ILE A 152 4.79 2.99 7.93
C ILE A 152 3.25 2.94 7.91
N PHE A 153 2.62 1.93 7.30
CA PHE A 153 1.18 1.73 7.41
C PHE A 153 0.74 1.20 8.78
N PHE A 154 1.61 0.45 9.45
CA PHE A 154 1.36 -0.13 10.77
C PHE A 154 1.95 0.72 11.88
N HIS A 155 3.06 1.40 11.60
CA HIS A 155 3.71 2.37 12.49
C HIS A 155 3.89 3.71 11.77
N PRO A 156 2.80 4.48 11.59
CA PRO A 156 2.83 5.79 10.94
C PRO A 156 3.81 6.79 11.53
N GLU A 157 4.13 6.64 12.82
CA GLU A 157 5.03 7.53 13.55
C GLU A 157 6.43 7.67 12.93
N PHE A 158 6.84 6.73 12.08
CA PHE A 158 8.13 6.77 11.41
C PHE A 158 8.20 7.79 10.28
N ALA A 159 7.06 8.13 9.66
CA ALA A 159 7.01 9.00 8.50
C ALA A 159 6.14 10.25 8.71
N ASN A 160 5.13 10.18 9.58
CA ASN A 160 4.19 11.28 9.79
C ASN A 160 4.09 11.62 11.29
N PRO A 161 4.49 12.83 11.72
CA PRO A 161 4.40 13.24 13.13
C PRO A 161 2.96 13.52 13.59
N ASP A 162 2.05 13.82 12.66
CA ASP A 162 0.68 14.24 12.97
C ASP A 162 -0.31 13.06 12.99
N PHE A 163 0.10 11.89 12.50
CA PHE A 163 -0.74 10.70 12.40
C PHE A 163 -0.01 9.48 12.94
N MET A 164 -0.58 8.84 13.97
CA MET A 164 0.02 7.71 14.68
C MET A 164 -0.86 6.45 14.70
N GLN A 165 -2.02 6.47 14.02
CA GLN A 165 -2.98 5.38 14.09
C GLN A 165 -2.66 4.30 13.04
N PRO A 166 -2.37 3.05 13.44
CA PRO A 166 -2.13 1.95 12.51
C PRO A 166 -3.32 1.72 11.57
N ILE A 167 -3.06 1.24 10.35
CA ILE A 167 -4.11 0.90 9.40
C ILE A 167 -5.11 -0.14 9.95
N SER A 168 -4.66 -1.08 10.78
CA SER A 168 -5.53 -2.06 11.45
C SER A 168 -6.62 -1.38 12.28
N ASP A 169 -6.23 -0.37 13.04
CA ASP A 169 -7.10 0.33 13.98
C ASP A 169 -8.05 1.25 13.22
N VAL A 170 -7.58 1.86 12.13
CA VAL A 170 -8.45 2.63 11.22
C VAL A 170 -9.52 1.73 10.61
N VAL A 171 -9.16 0.53 10.16
CA VAL A 171 -10.11 -0.42 9.59
C VAL A 171 -11.13 -0.87 10.65
N ASP A 172 -10.68 -1.17 11.86
CA ASP A 172 -11.58 -1.52 12.96
C ASP A 172 -12.56 -0.36 13.27
N GLU A 173 -12.05 0.86 13.39
CA GLU A 173 -12.86 2.06 13.65
C GLU A 173 -13.91 2.28 12.56
N VAL A 174 -13.53 2.11 11.29
CA VAL A 174 -14.44 2.18 10.14
C VAL A 174 -15.58 1.18 10.29
N ILE A 175 -15.26 -0.07 10.61
CA ILE A 175 -16.27 -1.13 10.76
C ILE A 175 -17.16 -0.86 11.99
N GLN A 176 -16.57 -0.44 13.11
CA GLN A 176 -17.32 -0.10 14.33
C GLN A 176 -18.22 1.11 14.15
N SER A 177 -17.87 2.06 13.28
CA SER A 177 -18.72 3.20 12.95
C SER A 177 -19.92 2.82 12.06
N CYS A 178 -19.89 1.65 11.41
CA CYS A 178 -20.99 1.16 10.57
C CYS A 178 -22.17 0.62 11.40
N PRO A 179 -23.38 0.50 10.82
CA PRO A 179 -24.54 -0.13 11.47
C PRO A 179 -24.23 -1.56 11.94
N ILE A 180 -24.78 -1.95 13.10
CA ILE A 180 -24.42 -3.21 13.77
C ILE A 180 -24.65 -4.46 12.92
N ASP A 181 -25.68 -4.43 12.06
CA ASP A 181 -26.09 -5.56 11.23
C ASP A 181 -25.09 -5.88 10.12
N VAL A 182 -24.31 -4.88 9.68
CA VAL A 182 -23.34 -5.04 8.59
C VAL A 182 -21.91 -5.29 9.07
N ARG A 183 -21.60 -5.09 10.35
CA ARG A 183 -20.22 -5.21 10.88
C ARG A 183 -19.61 -6.59 10.67
N ARG A 184 -20.35 -7.65 11.00
CA ARG A 184 -19.88 -9.04 10.84
C ARG A 184 -19.55 -9.38 9.38
N PRO A 185 -20.40 -9.06 8.40
CA PRO A 185 -20.04 -9.15 6.99
C PRO A 185 -18.79 -8.34 6.60
N LEU A 186 -18.65 -7.12 7.12
CA LEU A 186 -17.52 -6.24 6.82
C LEU A 186 -16.18 -6.80 7.33
N TYR A 187 -16.13 -7.38 8.53
CA TYR A 187 -14.92 -8.05 9.05
C TYR A 187 -14.50 -9.27 8.23
N LYS A 188 -15.46 -10.00 7.66
CA LYS A 188 -15.16 -11.20 6.86
C LYS A 188 -14.53 -10.87 5.51
N VAL A 189 -14.73 -9.65 5.02
CA VAL A 189 -14.42 -9.25 3.65
C VAL A 189 -13.69 -7.93 3.68
N ILE A 190 -12.37 -8.01 3.87
CA ILE A 190 -11.46 -6.87 3.73
C ILE A 190 -10.70 -7.07 2.41
N HIS A 191 -10.91 -6.15 1.47
CA HIS A 191 -10.29 -6.17 0.16
C HIS A 191 -9.40 -4.96 -0.04
N GLU A 192 -8.20 -5.18 -0.55
CA GLU A 192 -7.28 -4.12 -0.92
C GLU A 192 -7.34 -3.91 -2.43
N PHE A 193 -7.60 -2.68 -2.86
CA PHE A 193 -7.58 -2.30 -4.27
C PHE A 193 -6.20 -1.75 -4.62
N GLN A 194 -5.51 -2.46 -5.51
CA GLN A 194 -4.12 -2.18 -5.85
C GLN A 194 -3.99 -1.01 -6.83
N GLY A 195 -3.38 0.09 -6.38
CA GLY A 195 -2.47 0.84 -7.24
C GLY A 195 -1.21 0.00 -7.51
N HIS A 196 -0.51 0.26 -8.62
CA HIS A 196 0.71 -0.42 -9.10
C HIS A 196 1.91 -0.53 -8.10
N TRP A 197 1.71 -0.15 -6.84
CA TRP A 197 2.74 0.08 -5.83
C TRP A 197 2.91 -1.08 -4.84
N TRP A 198 1.95 -2.00 -4.80
CA TRP A 198 1.88 -3.13 -3.86
C TRP A 198 2.07 -4.47 -4.58
N VAL A 199 3.06 -4.56 -5.47
CA VAL A 199 3.35 -5.81 -6.18
C VAL A 199 4.06 -6.77 -5.23
N GLY A 200 3.29 -7.57 -4.49
CA GLY A 200 3.75 -8.89 -4.02
C GLY A 200 3.34 -9.35 -2.63
N ALA A 201 2.97 -8.47 -1.69
CA ALA A 201 2.79 -8.90 -0.30
C ALA A 201 1.93 -7.95 0.52
N CYS A 202 0.61 -8.05 0.41
CA CYS A 202 -0.18 -8.09 1.62
C CYS A 202 -1.56 -8.65 1.34
N ARG A 203 -1.93 -9.63 2.15
CA ARG A 203 -3.32 -9.94 2.41
C ARG A 203 -3.48 -9.55 3.86
N PHE A 204 -4.19 -8.46 4.13
CA PHE A 204 -4.66 -8.17 5.47
C PHE A 204 -5.66 -9.26 5.85
N VAL A 205 -5.15 -10.39 6.32
CA VAL A 205 -5.93 -11.30 7.13
C VAL A 205 -5.84 -10.70 8.52
N VAL A 206 -6.90 -10.01 8.94
CA VAL A 206 -7.14 -9.78 10.37
C VAL A 206 -7.36 -11.17 10.96
N ASN A 207 -6.27 -11.83 11.35
CA ASN A 207 -6.32 -13.02 12.18
C ASN A 207 -6.37 -12.51 13.62
N ASP A 208 -7.52 -12.71 14.27
CA ASP A 208 -7.53 -13.04 15.70
C ASP A 208 -6.77 -14.35 15.93
#